data_AF-A0A060CBI0-F1
#
_entry.id   AF-A0A060CBI0-F1
#
_cell.length_a   1.000
_cell.length_b   1.000
_cell.length_c   1.000
_cell.angle_alpha   90.00
_cell.angle_beta   90.00
_cell.angle_gamma   90.00
#
_symmetry.space_group_name_H-M   'P 1'
#
loop_
_entity.id
_entity.type
_entity.pdbx_description
1 polymer ?
#
loop_
_entity_poly.entity_id
_entity_poly.type
_entity_poly.pdbx_seq_one_letter_code
_entity_poly.pdbx_strand_id
1 'polypeptide(L)'
;TGLAHGLPLITTVKGDVTRLVNEHNLGFSALPEDVESLADAFRDAYHTSPEERQKLSLRARAFYRSHMSKMSAIDHIEAILLTAAESERLPSLGATLDVS
;
A
#
# COMPACT_ATOMS: atom_id res chain seq x y z
N THR A 1 8.75 8.23 -6.04
CA THR A 1 9.67 7.97 -7.17
C THR A 1 9.03 7.25 -8.35
N GLY A 2 8.02 6.36 -8.21
CA GLY A 2 7.15 5.94 -9.34
C GLY A 2 5.69 6.38 -9.15
N LEU A 3 5.01 5.76 -8.18
CA LEU A 3 3.64 6.07 -7.78
C LEU A 3 3.42 7.55 -7.40
N ALA A 4 4.41 8.18 -6.74
CA ALA A 4 4.37 9.60 -6.40
C ALA A 4 4.20 10.52 -7.62
N HIS A 5 4.75 10.13 -8.77
CA HIS A 5 4.60 10.87 -10.03
C HIS A 5 3.36 10.43 -10.82
N GLY A 6 2.60 9.45 -10.33
CA GLY A 6 1.44 8.88 -11.01
C GLY A 6 1.83 7.96 -12.16
N LEU A 7 2.98 7.28 -12.08
CA LEU A 7 3.36 6.28 -13.08
C LEU A 7 2.73 4.93 -12.72
N PRO A 8 1.95 4.32 -13.63
CA PRO A 8 1.49 2.93 -13.47
C PRO A 8 2.68 1.99 -13.37
N LEU A 9 2.56 0.94 -12.56
CA LEU A 9 3.66 0.00 -12.30
C LEU A 9 3.60 -1.22 -13.23
N ILE A 10 4.76 -1.76 -13.58
CA ILE A 10 4.90 -3.14 -14.06
C ILE A 10 5.83 -3.83 -13.07
N THR A 11 5.41 -4.96 -12.51
CA THR A 11 6.17 -5.67 -11.48
C THR A 11 6.23 -7.17 -11.78
N THR A 12 7.34 -7.81 -11.40
CA THR A 12 7.58 -9.26 -11.55
C THR A 12 7.75 -9.97 -10.22
N VAL A 13 7.59 -9.27 -9.09
CA VAL A 13 7.89 -9.85 -7.77
C VAL A 13 6.67 -10.53 -7.16
N LYS A 14 6.87 -11.67 -6.49
CA LYS A 14 5.80 -12.31 -5.70
C LYS A 14 5.56 -11.58 -4.39
N GLY A 15 4.36 -11.74 -3.84
CA GLY A 15 3.99 -11.23 -2.51
C GLY A 15 3.37 -9.84 -2.55
N ASP A 16 3.77 -8.98 -1.61
CA ASP A 16 3.05 -7.77 -1.27
C ASP A 16 2.95 -6.75 -2.40
N VAL A 17 3.99 -6.59 -3.22
CA VAL A 17 3.96 -5.61 -4.32
C VAL A 17 2.96 -6.03 -5.39
N THR A 18 2.93 -7.32 -5.77
CA THR A 18 1.94 -7.83 -6.73
C THR A 18 0.52 -7.73 -6.17
N ARG A 19 0.33 -8.08 -4.89
CA ARG A 19 -0.96 -7.94 -4.21
C ARG A 19 -1.43 -6.48 -4.23
N LEU A 20 -0.55 -5.54 -3.88
CA LEU A 20 -0.83 -4.10 -3.88
C LEU A 20 -1.17 -3.59 -5.29
N VAL A 21 -0.42 -3.99 -6.31
CA VAL A 21 -0.68 -3.59 -7.71
C VAL A 21 -2.06 -4.08 -8.16
N ASN A 22 -2.43 -5.31 -7.81
CA ASN A 22 -3.68 -5.93 -8.24
C ASN A 22 -4.89 -5.42 -7.45
N GLU A 23 -4.80 -5.37 -6.11
CA GLU A 23 -5.89 -4.92 -5.22
C GLU A 23 -6.24 -3.45 -5.44
N HIS A 24 -5.24 -2.59 -5.70
CA HIS A 24 -5.45 -1.16 -5.90
C HIS A 24 -5.46 -0.74 -7.37
N ASN A 25 -5.33 -1.70 -8.30
CA ASN A 25 -5.31 -1.47 -9.74
C ASN A 25 -4.31 -0.36 -10.13
N LEU A 26 -3.03 -0.56 -9.75
CA LEU A 26 -1.96 0.43 -9.95
C LEU A 26 -1.12 0.16 -11.21
N GLY A 27 -1.43 -0.89 -11.97
CA GLY A 27 -0.68 -1.30 -13.14
C GLY A 27 -0.81 -2.78 -13.42
N PHE A 28 0.29 -3.41 -13.81
CA PHE A 28 0.34 -4.77 -14.33
C PHE A 28 1.33 -5.62 -13.53
N SER A 29 0.99 -6.88 -13.30
CA SER A 29 1.86 -7.86 -12.65
C SER A 29 2.20 -9.00 -13.61
N ALA A 30 3.47 -9.38 -13.66
CA ALA A 30 3.97 -10.54 -14.35
C ALA A 30 4.47 -11.58 -13.35
N LEU A 31 4.50 -12.85 -13.76
CA LEU A 31 5.07 -13.92 -12.96
C LEU A 31 6.59 -13.75 -12.85
N PRO A 32 7.20 -14.00 -11.68
CA PRO A 32 8.65 -13.97 -11.55
C PRO A 32 9.30 -15.06 -12.40
N GLU A 33 10.46 -14.75 -12.97
CA GLU A 33 11.27 -15.65 -13.78
C GLU A 33 10.57 -16.14 -15.07
N ASP A 34 9.46 -15.49 -15.45
CA ASP A 34 8.70 -15.80 -16.65
C ASP A 34 8.79 -14.63 -17.64
N VAL A 35 9.54 -14.85 -18.72
CA VAL A 35 9.78 -13.85 -19.76
C VAL A 35 8.51 -13.58 -20.57
N GLU A 36 7.71 -14.59 -20.84
CA GLU A 36 6.48 -14.44 -21.63
C GLU A 36 5.44 -13.65 -20.84
N SER A 37 5.28 -13.95 -19.55
CA SER A 37 4.40 -13.18 -18.66
C SER A 37 4.82 -11.72 -18.54
N LEU A 38 6.13 -11.43 -18.52
CA LEU A 38 6.62 -10.05 -18.52
C LEU A 38 6.33 -9.35 -19.85
N ALA A 39 6.54 -10.04 -20.98
CA ALA A 39 6.23 -9.52 -22.30
C ALA A 39 4.72 -9.23 -22.46
N ASP A 40 3.85 -10.11 -21.93
CA ASP A 40 2.41 -9.90 -21.86
C ASP A 40 2.08 -8.62 -21.10
N ALA A 41 2.64 -8.42 -19.91
CA ALA A 41 2.39 -7.22 -19.10
C ALA A 41 2.81 -5.92 -19.82
N PHE A 42 3.92 -5.93 -20.57
CA PHE A 42 4.32 -4.80 -21.40
C PHE A 42 3.36 -4.55 -22.57
N ARG A 43 2.87 -5.62 -23.21
CA ARG A 43 1.89 -5.53 -24.30
C ARG A 43 0.56 -4.97 -23.78
N ASP A 44 0.09 -5.43 -22.63
CA ASP A 44 -1.12 -4.90 -21.99
C ASP A 44 -0.98 -3.42 -21.64
N ALA A 45 0.16 -3.03 -21.06
CA ALA A 45 0.46 -1.63 -20.78
C ALA A 45 0.49 -0.76 -22.06
N TYR A 46 1.08 -1.27 -23.14
CA TYR A 46 1.13 -0.59 -24.43
C TYR A 46 -0.26 -0.40 -25.05
N HIS A 47 -1.11 -1.43 -24.99
CA HIS A 47 -2.46 -1.42 -25.54
C HIS A 47 -3.49 -0.67 -24.69
N THR A 48 -3.13 -0.27 -23.46
CA THR A 48 -4.02 0.51 -22.60
C THR A 48 -4.37 1.86 -23.25
N SER A 49 -5.66 2.19 -23.34
CA SER A 49 -6.12 3.45 -23.95
C SER A 49 -5.58 4.67 -23.19
N PRO A 50 -5.47 5.86 -23.83
CA PRO A 50 -5.06 7.09 -23.14
C PRO A 50 -5.92 7.40 -21.90
N GLU A 51 -7.23 7.15 -21.97
CA GLU A 51 -8.16 7.36 -20.86
C GLU A 51 -7.86 6.41 -19.69
N GLU A 52 -7.66 5.12 -19.96
CA GLU A 52 -7.34 4.16 -18.90
C GLU A 52 -5.94 4.37 -18.32
N ARG A 53 -4.97 4.79 -19.14
CA ARG A 53 -3.66 5.22 -18.63
C ARG A 53 -3.78 6.40 -17.68
N GLN A 54 -4.64 7.38 -17.98
CA GLN A 54 -4.89 8.50 -17.09
C GLN A 54 -5.54 8.05 -15.77
N LYS A 55 -6.50 7.13 -15.82
CA LYS A 55 -7.12 6.54 -14.62
C LYS A 55 -6.10 5.79 -13.76
N LEU A 56 -5.22 4.98 -14.36
CA LEU A 56 -4.12 4.33 -13.66
C LEU A 56 -3.19 5.34 -12.98
N SER A 57 -2.83 6.43 -13.69
CA SER A 57 -2.00 7.50 -13.14
C SER A 57 -2.62 8.20 -11.93
N LEU A 58 -3.94 8.44 -11.99
CA LEU A 58 -4.69 9.03 -10.87
C LEU A 58 -4.73 8.09 -9.67
N ARG A 59 -4.98 6.79 -9.88
CA ARG A 59 -4.95 5.76 -8.82
C ARG A 59 -3.58 5.67 -8.17
N ALA A 60 -2.51 5.59 -8.97
CA ALA A 60 -1.13 5.55 -8.48
C ALA A 60 -0.79 6.73 -7.57
N ARG A 61 -1.15 7.95 -7.97
CA ARG A 61 -0.88 9.15 -7.18
C ARG A 61 -1.74 9.21 -5.92
N ALA A 62 -3.01 8.83 -6.00
CA ALA A 62 -3.89 8.77 -4.85
C ALA A 62 -3.37 7.77 -3.81
N PHE A 63 -3.01 6.57 -4.24
CA PHE A 63 -2.45 5.53 -3.38
C PHE A 63 -1.17 6.00 -2.67
N TYR A 64 -0.25 6.64 -3.40
CA TYR A 64 0.97 7.18 -2.79
C TYR A 64 0.65 8.20 -1.69
N ARG A 65 -0.27 9.13 -1.94
CA ARG A 65 -0.62 10.17 -0.95
C ARG A 65 -1.22 9.59 0.33
N SER A 66 -2.10 8.60 0.22
CA SER A 66 -2.81 8.07 1.38
C SER A 66 -2.01 7.03 2.18
N HIS A 67 -1.06 6.32 1.56
CA HIS A 67 -0.38 5.20 2.23
C HIS A 67 1.15 5.35 2.33
N MET A 68 1.78 6.09 1.42
CA MET A 68 3.25 6.12 1.29
C MET A 68 3.85 7.52 1.38
N SER A 69 3.04 8.53 1.65
CA SER A 69 3.53 9.89 1.85
C SER A 69 4.21 10.03 3.20
N LYS A 70 5.07 11.05 3.34
CA LYS A 70 5.70 11.36 4.62
C LYS A 70 4.65 11.61 5.71
N MET A 71 3.56 12.29 5.37
CA MET A 71 2.48 12.56 6.32
C MET A 71 1.80 11.27 6.76
N SER A 72 1.38 10.43 5.81
CA SER A 72 0.73 9.15 6.14
C SER A 72 1.65 8.21 6.94
N ALA A 73 2.97 8.28 6.72
CA ALA A 73 3.93 7.53 7.52
C ALA A 73 4.01 8.04 8.97
N ILE A 74 4.02 9.37 9.17
CA ILE A 74 4.01 9.99 10.50
C ILE A 74 2.72 9.64 11.24
N ASP A 75 1.57 9.82 10.60
CA ASP A 75 0.25 9.52 11.18
C ASP A 75 0.17 8.05 11.65
N HIS A 76 0.73 7.12 10.86
CA HIS A 76 0.74 5.71 11.22
C HIS A 76 1.64 5.40 12.41
N ILE A 77 2.83 6.02 12.49
CA ILE A 77 3.73 5.88 13.64
C ILE A 77 3.08 6.46 14.90
N GLU A 78 2.47 7.65 14.80
CA GLU A 78 1.75 8.28 15.92
C GLU A 78 0.64 7.37 16.44
N ALA A 79 -0.18 6.79 15.55
CA ALA A 79 -1.23 5.86 15.93
C ALA A 79 -0.69 4.63 16.67
N ILE A 80 0.42 4.04 16.22
CA ILE A 80 1.06 2.90 16.89
C ILE A 80 1.55 3.31 18.29
N LEU A 81 2.20 4.47 18.41
CA LEU A 81 2.72 4.97 19.69
C LEU A 81 1.60 5.27 20.70
N LEU A 82 0.49 5.88 20.25
CA LEU A 82 -0.68 6.13 21.09
C LEU A 82 -1.32 4.82 21.55
N THR A 83 -1.50 3.87 20.64
CA THR A 83 -2.06 2.54 20.96
C THR A 83 -1.21 1.82 22.01
N ALA A 84 0.12 1.86 21.89
CA ALA A 84 1.03 1.27 22.86
C ALA A 84 0.95 1.96 24.23
N ALA A 85 0.92 3.29 24.25
CA ALA A 85 0.85 4.09 25.49
C ALA A 85 -0.51 4.00 26.21
N GLU A 86 -1.58 3.64 25.51
CA GLU A 86 -2.88 3.32 26.10
C GLU A 86 -2.93 1.89 26.64
N SER A 87 -2.30 0.95 25.95
CA SER A 87 -2.22 -0.46 26.37
C SER A 87 -1.47 -0.65 27.69
N GLU A 88 -0.49 0.22 28.01
CA GLU A 88 0.20 0.23 29.30
C GLU A 88 -0.62 0.86 30.45
N ARG A 89 -1.73 1.57 30.15
CA ARG A 89 -2.53 2.30 31.15
C ARG A 89 -3.63 1.48 31.81
N LEU A 90 -3.80 0.22 31.42
CA LEU A 90 -4.70 -0.75 32.06
C LEU A 90 -3.88 -2.02 32.37
N PRO A 91 -3.33 -2.14 33.59
CA PRO A 91 -4.13 -2.60 34.73
C PRO A 91 -3.78 -1.90 36.06
N SER A 92 -4.59 -0.92 36.49
CA SER A 92 -4.60 -0.45 37.89
C SER A 92 -5.91 0.24 38.29
N LEU A 93 -7.07 -0.34 37.91
CA LEU A 93 -8.35 -0.04 38.56
C LEU A 93 -9.12 -1.33 38.81
N GLY A 94 -8.64 -2.13 39.76
CA GLY A 94 -9.29 -3.38 40.17
C GLY A 94 -8.81 -3.96 41.50
N ALA A 95 -7.99 -3.24 42.27
CA ALA A 95 -7.64 -3.62 43.64
C ALA A 95 -8.23 -2.59 44.59
N THR A 96 -9.56 -2.59 44.73
CA THR A 96 -10.24 -1.88 45.81
C THR A 96 -10.91 -2.90 46.72
N LEU A 97 -10.49 -2.88 47.98
CA LEU A 97 -11.19 -3.34 49.19
C LEU A 97 -11.18 -4.86 49.45
N ASP A 98 -10.06 -5.36 49.98
CA ASP A 98 -10.10 -6.41 51.01
C ASP A 98 -10.20 -5.69 52.37
N VAL A 99 -11.40 -5.67 52.94
CA VAL A 99 -11.68 -5.14 54.29
C VAL A 99 -11.79 -6.35 55.22
N SER A 100 -10.78 -6.43 56.08
CA SER A 100 -10.75 -6.95 57.47
C SER A 100 -11.62 -8.14 57.87
#